data_AF-A0AAD6GFN2-F1
#
_entry.id   AF-A0AAD6GFN2-F1
#
_cell.length_a   1.000
_cell.length_b   1.000
_cell.length_c   1.000
_cell.angle_alpha   90.00
_cell.angle_beta   90.00
_cell.angle_gamma   90.00
#
_symmetry.space_group_name_H-M   'P 1'
#
loop_
_entity.id
_entity.type
_entity.pdbx_description
1 polymer ?
#
loop_
_entity_poly.entity_id
_entity_poly.type
_entity_poly.pdbx_seq_one_letter_code
_entity_poly.pdbx_strand_id
1 'polypeptide(L)'
;MSPRISQGLRFSRLLSLVGISLTVTGGALEGSDDTSDVLIGLKLVKAGYSIVVAFAAILLAFQAYFWTQYSLFSKTSRMILKAMVFGTQFVVVRITYLFLSVFHTSDLRWKPLLGPIAPFLVMGLLMEYFVACIYLITGIVIPAKAIPAAKDISLSEKETS
;
A
#
# COMPACT_ATOMS: atom_id res chain seq x y z
N MET A 1 -1.93 5.50 23.63
CA MET A 1 -1.70 4.51 22.55
C MET A 1 -0.94 3.34 23.17
N SER A 2 -1.49 2.12 23.14
CA SER A 2 -0.89 1.00 23.90
C SER A 2 0.46 0.58 23.33
N PRO A 3 1.43 0.16 24.17
CA PRO A 3 2.79 -0.22 23.72
C PRO A 3 2.80 -1.39 22.73
N ARG A 4 1.75 -2.20 22.70
CA ARG A 4 1.59 -3.33 21.78
C ARG A 4 1.32 -2.88 20.33
N ILE A 5 0.58 -1.78 20.15
CA ILE A 5 0.25 -1.26 18.81
C ILE A 5 1.48 -0.59 18.18
N SER A 6 2.27 0.15 18.97
CA SER A 6 3.49 0.79 18.49
C SER A 6 4.57 -0.24 18.12
N GLN A 7 4.69 -1.33 18.87
CA GLN A 7 5.56 -2.46 18.52
C GLN A 7 5.11 -3.15 17.23
N GLY A 8 3.81 -3.41 17.08
CA GLY A 8 3.24 -3.98 15.85
C GLY A 8 3.50 -3.12 14.62
N LEU A 9 3.38 -1.79 14.74
CA LEU A 9 3.68 -0.86 13.65
C LEU A 9 5.17 -0.89 13.24
N ARG A 10 6.08 -0.97 14.21
CA ARG A 10 7.53 -1.07 13.95
C ARG A 10 7.87 -2.38 13.24
N PHE A 11 7.31 -3.49 13.70
CA PHE A 11 7.50 -4.80 13.08
C PHE A 11 6.96 -4.81 11.64
N SER A 12 5.78 -4.25 11.43
CA SER A 12 5.14 -4.10 10.12
C SER A 12 6.00 -3.30 9.13
N ARG A 13 6.63 -2.19 9.58
CA ARG A 13 7.58 -1.43 8.73
C ARG A 13 8.81 -2.25 8.34
N LEU A 14 9.41 -2.97 9.28
CA LEU A 14 10.58 -3.80 8.98
C LEU A 14 10.21 -4.91 8.00
N LEU A 15 9.07 -5.57 8.21
CA LEU A 15 8.57 -6.61 7.33
C LEU A 15 8.35 -6.09 5.90
N SER A 16 7.76 -4.90 5.76
CA SER A 16 7.58 -4.26 4.44
C SER A 16 8.91 -3.95 3.76
N LEU A 17 9.89 -3.41 4.49
CA LEU A 17 11.19 -3.06 3.91
C LEU A 17 11.92 -4.30 3.41
N VAL A 18 11.90 -5.38 4.21
CA VAL A 18 12.49 -6.67 3.84
C VAL A 18 11.77 -7.27 2.64
N GLY A 19 10.42 -7.26 2.61
CA GLY A 19 9.66 -7.78 1.48
C GLY A 19 9.95 -7.04 0.17
N ILE A 20 10.02 -5.71 0.23
CA ILE A 20 10.35 -4.87 -0.93
C ILE A 20 11.77 -5.12 -1.40
N SER A 21 12.76 -5.14 -0.50
CA SER A 21 14.16 -5.35 -0.88
C SER A 21 14.38 -6.73 -1.50
N LEU A 22 13.78 -7.79 -0.94
CA LEU A 22 13.85 -9.13 -1.53
C LEU A 22 13.23 -9.19 -2.92
N THR A 23 12.10 -8.53 -3.13
CA THR A 23 11.41 -8.53 -4.43
C THR A 23 12.22 -7.77 -5.47
N VAL A 24 12.83 -6.63 -5.10
CA VAL A 24 13.69 -5.83 -5.99
C VAL A 24 14.97 -6.58 -6.34
N THR A 25 15.68 -7.12 -5.34
CA THR A 25 16.92 -7.89 -5.57
C THR A 25 16.64 -9.16 -6.38
N GLY A 26 15.55 -9.87 -6.07
CA GLY A 26 15.15 -11.05 -6.81
C GLY A 26 14.82 -10.74 -8.27
N GLY A 27 14.11 -9.63 -8.54
CA GLY A 27 13.79 -9.19 -9.89
C GLY A 27 15.03 -8.75 -10.69
N ALA A 28 16.03 -8.16 -10.03
CA ALA A 28 17.30 -7.82 -10.68
C ALA A 28 18.09 -9.08 -11.09
N LEU A 29 18.07 -10.13 -10.23
CA LEU A 29 18.71 -11.42 -10.51
C LEU A 29 17.96 -12.25 -11.55
N GLU A 30 16.64 -12.10 -11.67
CA GLU A 30 15.86 -12.75 -12.73
C GLU A 30 16.27 -12.25 -14.13
N GLY A 31 16.82 -11.03 -14.23
CA GLY A 31 17.26 -10.44 -15.50
C GLY A 31 18.71 -10.75 -15.91
N SER A 32 19.45 -11.56 -15.16
CA SER A 32 20.83 -11.92 -15.50
C SER A 32 20.90 -13.02 -16.57
N ASP A 33 21.98 -13.07 -17.35
CA ASP A 33 22.21 -14.12 -18.34
C ASP A 33 22.59 -15.49 -17.72
N ASP A 34 23.02 -15.50 -16.45
CA ASP A 34 23.40 -16.73 -15.74
C ASP A 34 22.19 -17.51 -15.22
N THR A 35 22.10 -18.79 -15.60
CA THR A 35 20.97 -19.66 -15.25
C THR A 35 20.88 -19.99 -13.75
N SER A 36 22.02 -20.01 -13.04
CA SER A 36 22.05 -20.16 -11.58
C SER A 36 21.43 -18.96 -10.87
N ASP A 37 21.73 -17.76 -11.37
CA ASP A 37 21.36 -16.50 -10.76
C ASP A 37 19.88 -16.21 -10.98
N VAL A 38 19.36 -16.57 -12.16
CA VAL A 38 17.92 -16.56 -12.45
C VAL A 38 17.15 -17.48 -11.51
N LEU A 39 17.63 -18.71 -11.26
CA LEU A 39 16.95 -19.65 -10.36
C LEU A 39 16.93 -19.14 -8.91
N ILE A 40 18.02 -18.51 -8.46
CA ILE A 40 18.11 -17.87 -7.14
C ILE A 40 17.16 -16.66 -7.09
N GLY A 41 17.15 -15.83 -8.14
CA GLY A 41 16.27 -14.68 -8.29
C GLY A 41 14.79 -15.07 -8.16
N LEU A 42 14.34 -16.10 -8.88
CA LEU A 42 12.97 -16.61 -8.79
C LEU A 42 12.59 -17.06 -7.37
N LYS A 43 13.50 -17.76 -6.67
CA LYS A 43 13.27 -18.16 -5.26
C LYS A 43 13.18 -16.94 -4.34
N LEU A 44 14.02 -15.93 -4.55
CA LEU A 44 14.02 -14.68 -3.80
C LEU A 44 12.73 -13.88 -4.02
N VAL A 45 12.30 -13.72 -5.28
CA VAL A 45 11.05 -13.04 -5.64
C VAL A 45 9.85 -13.73 -4.99
N LYS A 46 9.79 -15.06 -5.05
CA LYS A 46 8.71 -15.85 -4.43
C LYS A 46 8.66 -15.67 -2.91
N ALA A 47 9.81 -15.61 -2.25
CA ALA A 47 9.92 -15.33 -0.83
C ALA A 47 9.57 -13.87 -0.48
N GLY A 48 9.97 -12.90 -1.31
CA GLY A 48 9.62 -11.50 -1.15
C GLY A 48 8.11 -11.27 -1.21
N TYR A 49 7.45 -11.86 -2.22
CA TYR A 49 6.00 -11.73 -2.37
C TYR A 49 5.20 -12.40 -1.24
N SER A 50 5.66 -13.53 -0.69
CA SER A 50 4.97 -14.16 0.45
C SER A 50 4.98 -13.23 1.68
N ILE A 51 6.09 -12.54 1.93
CA ILE A 51 6.23 -11.55 2.98
C ILE A 51 5.32 -10.33 2.72
N VAL A 52 5.30 -9.82 1.49
CA VAL A 52 4.44 -8.69 1.11
C VAL A 52 2.95 -9.03 1.25
N VAL A 53 2.53 -10.23 0.88
CA VAL A 53 1.14 -10.70 1.08
C VAL A 53 0.80 -10.80 2.57
N ALA A 54 1.68 -11.37 3.39
CA ALA A 54 1.48 -11.45 4.84
C ALA A 54 1.36 -10.04 5.47
N PHE A 55 2.22 -9.11 5.05
CA PHE A 55 2.16 -7.71 5.46
C PHE A 55 0.83 -7.06 5.05
N ALA A 56 0.36 -7.27 3.82
CA ALA A 56 -0.92 -6.74 3.35
C ALA A 56 -2.11 -7.27 4.17
N ALA A 57 -2.10 -8.56 4.53
CA ALA A 57 -3.13 -9.16 5.38
C ALA A 57 -3.13 -8.54 6.80
N ILE A 58 -1.94 -8.32 7.39
CA ILE A 58 -1.80 -7.65 8.68
C ILE A 58 -2.33 -6.21 8.60
N LEU A 59 -2.01 -5.47 7.53
CA LEU A 59 -2.53 -4.12 7.32
C LEU A 59 -4.05 -4.10 7.21
N LEU A 60 -4.65 -5.02 6.47
CA LEU A 60 -6.11 -5.15 6.38
C LEU A 60 -6.74 -5.41 7.75
N ALA A 61 -6.13 -6.27 8.57
CA ALA A 61 -6.59 -6.54 9.92
C ALA A 61 -6.52 -5.29 10.82
N PHE A 62 -5.43 -4.53 10.75
CA PHE A 62 -5.33 -3.24 11.45
C PHE A 62 -6.37 -2.24 10.95
N GLN A 63 -6.58 -2.16 9.63
CA GLN A 63 -7.55 -1.25 9.03
C GLN A 63 -8.98 -1.59 9.50
N ALA A 64 -9.34 -2.88 9.54
CA ALA A 64 -10.61 -3.36 10.07
C ALA A 64 -10.76 -3.07 11.57
N TYR A 65 -9.69 -3.24 12.35
CA TYR A 65 -9.67 -2.89 13.77
C TYR A 65 -9.85 -1.38 14.01
N PHE A 66 -9.22 -0.53 13.20
CA PHE A 66 -9.44 0.92 13.28
C PHE A 66 -10.84 1.33 12.80
N TRP A 67 -11.44 0.55 11.88
CA TRP A 67 -12.81 0.77 11.42
C TRP A 67 -13.85 0.53 12.52
N THR A 68 -13.64 -0.45 13.40
CA THR A 68 -14.55 -0.66 14.54
C THR A 68 -14.51 0.49 15.55
N GLN A 69 -13.41 1.26 15.59
CA GLN A 69 -13.27 2.47 16.41
C GLN A 69 -13.55 3.77 15.65
N TYR A 70 -14.10 3.69 14.44
CA TYR A 70 -14.32 4.83 13.53
C TYR A 70 -15.21 5.94 14.11
N SER A 71 -16.11 5.61 15.04
CA SER A 71 -17.04 6.55 15.66
C SER A 71 -16.36 7.56 16.60
N LEU A 72 -15.15 7.25 17.11
CA LEU A 72 -14.46 8.08 18.10
C LEU A 72 -13.62 9.22 17.49
N PHE A 73 -13.42 9.26 16.17
CA PHE A 73 -12.44 10.14 15.54
C PHE A 73 -13.07 11.38 14.85
N SER A 74 -12.31 12.48 14.83
CA SER A 74 -12.68 13.76 14.19
C SER A 74 -13.01 13.60 12.69
N LYS A 75 -13.81 14.52 12.13
CA LYS A 75 -14.26 14.52 10.72
C LYS A 75 -13.09 14.39 9.72
N THR A 76 -11.96 15.03 9.99
CA THR A 76 -10.75 14.96 9.15
C THR A 76 -10.11 13.57 9.18
N SER A 77 -9.95 12.98 10.38
CA SER A 77 -9.40 11.62 10.53
C SER A 77 -10.30 10.57 9.87
N ARG A 78 -11.62 10.74 9.97
CA ARG A 78 -12.61 9.88 9.28
C ARG A 78 -12.50 9.92 7.76
N MET A 79 -12.20 11.08 7.17
CA MET A 79 -11.97 11.23 5.73
C MET A 79 -10.70 10.50 5.29
N ILE A 80 -9.60 10.67 6.03
CA ILE A 80 -8.32 9.99 5.77
C ILE A 80 -8.49 8.48 5.89
N LEU A 81 -9.14 8.01 6.95
CA LEU A 81 -9.35 6.58 7.16
C LEU A 81 -10.20 5.97 6.04
N LYS A 82 -11.23 6.68 5.57
CA LYS A 82 -12.05 6.22 4.45
C LYS A 82 -11.24 6.14 3.15
N ALA A 83 -10.43 7.15 2.86
CA ALA A 83 -9.53 7.14 1.71
C ALA A 83 -8.50 5.99 1.78
N MET A 84 -7.93 5.73 2.96
CA MET A 84 -7.01 4.63 3.19
C MET A 84 -7.67 3.26 3.00
N VAL A 85 -8.89 3.06 3.49
CA VAL A 85 -9.65 1.82 3.26
C VAL A 85 -9.88 1.59 1.77
N PHE A 86 -10.35 2.61 1.05
CA PHE A 86 -10.58 2.52 -0.39
C PHE A 86 -9.28 2.22 -1.15
N GLY A 87 -8.21 2.97 -0.90
CA GLY A 87 -6.92 2.76 -1.57
C GLY A 87 -6.33 1.37 -1.28
N THR A 88 -6.46 0.88 -0.05
CA THR A 88 -5.91 -0.43 0.34
C THR A 88 -6.54 -1.59 -0.44
N GLN A 89 -7.85 -1.53 -0.77
CA GLN A 89 -8.49 -2.58 -1.56
C GLN A 89 -7.84 -2.73 -2.95
N PHE A 90 -7.57 -1.61 -3.61
CA PHE A 90 -6.92 -1.60 -4.92
C PHE A 90 -5.45 -2.06 -4.86
N VAL A 91 -4.73 -1.69 -3.78
CA VAL A 91 -3.37 -2.20 -3.55
C VAL A 91 -3.37 -3.73 -3.36
N VAL A 92 -4.36 -4.27 -2.65
CA VAL A 92 -4.49 -5.72 -2.45
C VAL A 92 -4.70 -6.44 -3.78
N VAL A 93 -5.59 -5.95 -4.64
CA VAL A 93 -5.79 -6.52 -5.99
C VAL A 93 -4.48 -6.59 -6.78
N ARG A 94 -3.69 -5.51 -6.74
CA ARG A 94 -2.37 -5.46 -7.37
C ARG A 94 -1.40 -6.49 -6.80
N ILE A 95 -1.32 -6.60 -5.47
CA ILE A 95 -0.45 -7.59 -4.81
C ILE A 95 -0.90 -9.01 -5.17
N THR A 96 -2.20 -9.28 -5.25
CA THR A 96 -2.73 -10.59 -5.67
C THR A 96 -2.38 -10.91 -7.11
N TYR A 97 -2.49 -9.95 -8.04
CA TYR A 97 -2.08 -10.15 -9.43
C TYR A 97 -0.58 -10.49 -9.54
N LEU A 98 0.27 -9.73 -8.83
CA LEU A 98 1.71 -10.00 -8.80
C LEU A 98 2.04 -11.36 -8.17
N PHE A 99 1.35 -11.73 -7.09
CA PHE A 99 1.48 -13.03 -6.48
C PHE A 99 1.10 -14.16 -7.45
N LEU A 100 -0.01 -14.02 -8.18
CA LEU A 100 -0.42 -14.98 -9.21
C LEU A 100 0.61 -15.08 -10.34
N SER A 101 1.15 -13.95 -10.80
CA SER A 101 2.21 -13.91 -11.82
C SER A 101 3.46 -14.72 -11.42
N VAL A 102 3.80 -14.74 -10.13
CA VAL A 102 5.00 -15.41 -9.62
C VAL A 102 4.73 -16.88 -9.26
N PHE A 103 3.53 -17.22 -8.81
CA PHE A 103 3.20 -18.59 -8.38
C PHE A 103 2.60 -19.46 -9.49
N HIS A 104 1.91 -18.88 -10.47
CA HIS A 104 1.33 -19.57 -11.63
C HIS A 104 2.11 -19.28 -12.91
N THR A 105 3.41 -19.60 -12.92
CA THR A 105 4.28 -19.38 -14.08
C THR A 105 3.91 -20.24 -15.30
N SER A 106 3.10 -21.28 -15.13
CA SER A 106 2.57 -22.14 -16.19
C SER A 106 1.45 -21.48 -16.98
N ASP A 107 0.70 -20.56 -16.37
CA ASP A 107 -0.43 -19.88 -16.99
C ASP A 107 0.01 -18.57 -17.65
N LEU A 108 0.01 -18.56 -18.99
CA LEU A 108 0.34 -17.37 -19.78
C LEU A 108 -0.52 -16.16 -19.45
N ARG A 109 -1.77 -16.35 -18.98
CA ARG A 109 -2.71 -15.27 -18.61
C ARG A 109 -2.18 -14.31 -17.54
N TRP A 110 -1.30 -14.80 -16.67
CA TRP A 110 -0.77 -14.02 -15.54
C TRP A 110 0.62 -13.46 -15.82
N LYS A 111 1.22 -13.78 -16.97
CA LYS A 111 2.53 -13.26 -17.35
C LYS A 111 2.38 -11.84 -17.91
N PRO A 112 3.01 -10.82 -17.30
CA PRO A 112 2.89 -9.44 -17.76
C PRO A 112 3.52 -9.21 -19.14
N LEU A 113 4.53 -10.02 -19.52
CA LEU A 113 5.29 -9.85 -20.76
C LEU A 113 4.92 -10.83 -21.89
N LEU A 114 4.41 -12.02 -21.55
CA LEU A 114 4.09 -13.07 -22.54
C LEU A 114 2.59 -13.35 -22.66
N GLY A 115 1.78 -12.78 -21.77
CA GLY A 115 0.34 -13.02 -21.69
C GLY A 115 -0.51 -12.01 -22.45
N PRO A 116 -1.84 -12.21 -22.49
CA PRO A 116 -2.79 -11.19 -22.89
C PRO A 116 -2.57 -9.92 -22.05
N ILE A 117 -2.48 -8.77 -22.71
CA ILE A 117 -2.23 -7.47 -22.07
C ILE A 117 -3.38 -7.04 -21.13
N ALA A 118 -4.61 -7.51 -21.37
CA ALA A 118 -5.80 -7.10 -20.63
C ALA A 118 -5.69 -7.26 -19.09
N PRO A 119 -5.37 -8.44 -18.52
CA PRO A 119 -5.21 -8.61 -17.07
C PRO A 119 -4.09 -7.75 -16.48
N PHE A 120 -2.97 -7.60 -17.19
CA PHE A 120 -1.88 -6.72 -16.77
C PHE A 120 -2.33 -5.25 -16.69
N LEU A 121 -2.99 -4.76 -17.75
CA LEU A 121 -3.42 -3.38 -17.85
C LEU A 121 -4.48 -3.03 -16.79
N VAL A 122 -5.44 -3.93 -16.55
CA VAL A 122 -6.57 -3.68 -15.65
C VAL A 122 -6.17 -3.92 -14.19
N MET A 123 -5.60 -5.07 -13.86
CA MET A 123 -5.33 -5.44 -12.46
C MET A 123 -3.98 -4.93 -11.95
N GLY A 124 -2.99 -4.81 -12.83
CA GLY A 124 -1.68 -4.26 -12.49
C GLY A 124 -1.70 -2.74 -12.55
N LEU A 125 -1.93 -2.20 -13.74
CA LEU A 125 -1.66 -0.79 -14.03
C LEU A 125 -2.81 0.15 -13.65
N LEU A 126 -4.03 -0.13 -14.07
CA LEU A 126 -5.19 0.75 -13.84
C LEU A 126 -5.50 0.90 -12.34
N MET A 127 -5.48 -0.19 -11.58
CA MET A 127 -5.68 -0.15 -10.12
C MET A 127 -4.59 0.66 -9.40
N GLU A 128 -3.36 0.62 -9.90
CA GLU A 128 -2.25 1.40 -9.36
C GLU A 128 -2.47 2.91 -9.56
N TYR A 129 -2.92 3.32 -10.74
CA TYR A 129 -3.28 4.73 -11.01
C TYR A 129 -4.42 5.21 -10.11
N PHE A 130 -5.48 4.40 -9.92
CA PHE A 130 -6.58 4.76 -9.04
C PHE A 130 -6.11 5.00 -7.59
N VAL A 131 -5.26 4.12 -7.05
CA VAL A 131 -4.66 4.29 -5.71
C VAL A 131 -3.85 5.58 -5.63
N ALA A 132 -2.97 5.79 -6.61
CA ALA A 132 -2.11 6.97 -6.64
C ALA A 132 -2.96 8.26 -6.65
N CYS A 133 -4.00 8.32 -7.48
CA CYS A 133 -4.93 9.44 -7.52
C CYS A 133 -5.65 9.65 -6.18
N ILE A 134 -6.21 8.59 -5.58
CA ILE A 134 -6.92 8.68 -4.29
C ILE A 134 -6.00 9.23 -3.20
N TYR A 135 -4.77 8.72 -3.10
CA TYR A 135 -3.81 9.17 -2.08
C TYR A 135 -3.27 10.58 -2.35
N LEU A 136 -3.01 10.94 -3.62
CA LEU A 136 -2.61 12.30 -3.99
C LEU A 136 -3.72 13.32 -3.67
N ILE A 137 -4.96 13.05 -4.10
CA ILE A 137 -6.10 13.94 -3.81
C ILE A 137 -6.29 14.06 -2.30
N THR A 138 -6.24 12.94 -1.57
CA THR A 138 -6.35 12.95 -0.10
C THR A 138 -5.25 13.80 0.52
N GLY A 139 -4.00 13.66 0.06
CA GLY A 139 -2.85 14.44 0.53
C GLY A 139 -2.98 15.94 0.28
N ILE A 140 -3.59 16.36 -0.83
CA ILE A 140 -3.80 17.78 -1.17
C ILE A 140 -5.00 18.38 -0.41
N VAL A 141 -6.05 17.60 -0.15
CA VAL A 141 -7.27 18.09 0.51
C VAL A 141 -7.10 18.29 2.02
N ILE A 142 -6.23 17.52 2.68
CA ILE A 142 -5.95 17.65 4.12
C ILE A 142 -5.37 19.02 4.52
N PRO A 143 -4.32 19.56 3.86
CA PRO A 143 -3.74 20.87 4.23
C PRO A 143 -4.73 22.04 4.02
N ALA A 144 -5.69 21.92 3.11
CA ALA A 144 -6.67 22.99 2.85
C ALA A 144 -7.76 23.12 3.93
N LYS A 145 -8.02 22.07 4.72
CA LYS A 145 -9.08 22.08 5.76
C LYS A 145 -8.57 22.25 7.19
N ALA A 146 -7.26 22.21 7.41
CA ALA A 146 -6.65 22.36 8.73
C ALA A 146 -6.39 23.83 9.14
N ILE A 147 -6.66 24.79 8.25
CA ILE A 147 -6.53 26.23 8.53
C ILE A 147 -7.91 26.92 8.43
N PRO A 148 -8.80 26.72 9.42
CA PRO A 148 -9.69 27.82 9.81
C PRO A 148 -9.56 28.20 11.29
N ALA A 149 -8.83 27.46 12.13
CA ALA A 149 -8.75 27.76 13.56
C ALA A 149 -7.77 28.91 13.92
N ALA A 150 -6.77 29.18 13.07
CA ALA A 150 -5.80 30.25 13.31
C ALA A 150 -6.32 31.65 12.87
N LYS A 151 -7.37 31.70 12.03
CA LYS A 151 -7.95 32.96 11.56
C LYS A 151 -8.98 33.53 12.53
N ASP A 152 -9.66 32.69 13.29
CA ASP A 152 -10.67 33.14 14.26
C ASP A 152 -10.04 33.68 15.57
N ILE A 153 -8.90 33.14 15.99
CA ILE A 153 -8.15 33.66 17.15
C ILE A 153 -7.54 35.04 16.84
N SER A 154 -7.04 35.25 15.63
CA SER A 154 -6.42 36.52 15.21
C SER A 154 -7.43 37.63 14.89
N LEU A 155 -8.70 37.29 14.67
CA LEU A 155 -9.79 38.27 14.52
C LEU A 155 -10.40 38.64 15.89
N SER A 156 -10.51 37.69 16.83
CA SER A 156 -10.98 38.00 18.19
C SER A 156 -9.99 38.86 18.99
N GLU A 157 -8.69 38.74 18.74
CA GLU A 157 -7.66 39.53 19.44
C GLU A 157 -7.53 40.96 18.87
N LYS A 158 -7.98 41.18 17.63
CA LYS A 158 -8.00 42.50 16.98
C LYS A 158 -9.26 43.32 17.28
N GLU A 159 -10.38 42.71 17.69
CA GLU A 159 -11.57 43.45 18.10
C GLU A 159 -11.55 43.89 19.58
N THR A 160 -10.56 43.43 20.35
CA THR A 160 -10.40 43.77 21.78
C THR A 160 -9.24 44.75 22.06
N SER A 161 -8.62 45.32 21.03
CA SER A 161 -7.58 46.37 21.15
C SER A 161 -7.97 47.62 20.37
#